data_AF-A0A2D5MVS7-F1
#
_entry.id   AF-A0A2D5MVS7-F1
#
_cell.length_a   1.000
_cell.length_b   1.000
_cell.length_c   1.000
_cell.angle_alpha   90.00
_cell.angle_beta   90.00
_cell.angle_gamma   90.00
#
_symmetry.space_group_name_H-M   'P 1'
#
loop_
_entity.id
_entity.type
_entity.pdbx_description
1 polymer ?
#
loop_
_entity_poly.entity_id
_entity_poly.type
_entity_poly.pdbx_seq_one_letter_code
_entity_poly.pdbx_strand_id
1 'polypeptide(L)'
;MIQGLLTRPLTDEVVKPFVESAKGTLHSDGPNFDTVNFSGDIACFGVLRGTGEVMAQANNFYYFDHAYMFGNRHLPSKIFKERIYRLTKNYQHIREIDRLKAKDKQRIQKYKEHIDLKNWNVNGDYVLVCDISEHAKKFYDRPNWLDETVKELKKHTKREIRVRSKGAKTSFKSELKKAHAVVSFQSTVCVDALVAGVPSFCDKVSMGIPVSLDDLSLIEDPLYPADREQWIDSLLANQFTMTEIKNGTAWEKVK
;
A
#
# COMPACT_ATOMS: atom_id res chain seq x y z
N MET A 1 -24.99 5.33 -6.76
CA MET A 1 -24.92 5.38 -5.28
C MET A 1 -23.93 4.31 -4.85
N ILE A 2 -22.99 4.63 -3.96
CA ILE A 2 -21.93 3.69 -3.57
C ILE A 2 -22.48 2.56 -2.68
N GLN A 3 -21.96 1.34 -2.85
CA GLN A 3 -22.35 0.14 -2.12
C GLN A 3 -21.21 -0.37 -1.24
N GLY A 4 -21.39 -0.42 0.08
CA GLY A 4 -20.39 -0.90 1.03
C GLY A 4 -20.48 -2.39 1.28
N LEU A 5 -19.37 -3.11 1.09
CA LEU A 5 -19.25 -4.53 1.37
C LEU A 5 -18.76 -4.74 2.80
N LEU A 6 -19.66 -5.18 3.68
CA LEU A 6 -19.34 -5.52 5.06
C LEU A 6 -18.88 -6.97 5.13
N THR A 7 -17.71 -7.19 5.71
CA THR A 7 -17.04 -8.50 5.76
C THR A 7 -16.81 -8.97 7.19
N ARG A 8 -16.47 -8.10 8.13
CA ARG A 8 -16.26 -8.45 9.55
C ARG A 8 -16.19 -7.18 10.41
N PRO A 9 -16.54 -7.24 11.72
CA PRO A 9 -16.70 -6.05 12.55
C PRO A 9 -15.56 -5.02 12.48
N LEU A 10 -14.30 -5.47 12.63
CA LEU A 10 -13.13 -4.58 12.63
C LEU A 10 -12.93 -3.76 11.35
N THR A 11 -13.29 -4.33 10.19
CA THR A 11 -13.14 -3.67 8.89
C THR A 11 -14.42 -2.92 8.50
N ASP A 12 -15.57 -3.40 8.97
CA ASP A 12 -16.87 -2.77 8.76
C ASP A 12 -16.93 -1.39 9.43
N GLU A 13 -16.24 -1.24 10.56
CA GLU A 13 -16.04 0.05 11.22
C GLU A 13 -15.35 1.11 10.35
N VAL A 14 -14.73 0.73 9.23
CA VAL A 14 -14.10 1.63 8.25
C VAL A 14 -15.03 1.87 7.06
N VAL A 15 -15.58 0.79 6.48
CA VAL A 15 -16.44 0.85 5.28
C VAL A 15 -17.77 1.56 5.58
N LYS A 16 -18.40 1.25 6.72
CA LYS A 16 -19.68 1.81 7.13
C LYS A 16 -19.69 3.35 7.16
N PRO A 17 -18.81 4.03 7.92
CA PRO A 17 -18.82 5.49 7.96
C PRO A 17 -18.47 6.15 6.62
N PHE A 18 -17.62 5.53 5.80
CA PHE A 18 -17.32 6.03 4.46
C PHE A 18 -18.58 6.06 3.58
N VAL A 19 -19.31 4.94 3.55
CA VAL A 19 -20.52 4.78 2.74
C VAL A 19 -21.66 5.65 3.27
N GLU A 20 -21.81 5.76 4.58
CA GLU A 20 -22.77 6.67 5.22
C GLU A 20 -22.47 8.14 4.86
N SER A 21 -21.19 8.57 4.88
CA SER A 21 -20.80 9.92 4.47
C SER A 21 -21.14 10.23 3.02
N ALA A 22 -21.17 9.19 2.18
CA ALA A 22 -21.54 9.25 0.77
C ALA A 22 -23.03 8.97 0.50
N LYS A 23 -23.85 8.78 1.55
CA LYS A 23 -25.27 8.41 1.47
C LYS A 23 -25.50 7.14 0.63
N GLY A 24 -24.63 6.15 0.81
CA GLY A 24 -24.65 4.88 0.10
C GLY A 24 -25.48 3.77 0.79
N THR A 25 -25.41 2.56 0.24
CA THR A 25 -26.09 1.36 0.77
C THR A 25 -25.05 0.36 1.31
N LEU A 26 -25.40 -0.41 2.34
CA LEU A 26 -24.51 -1.40 2.96
C LEU A 26 -25.02 -2.82 2.71
N HIS A 27 -24.09 -3.75 2.47
CA HIS A 27 -24.36 -5.16 2.19
C HIS A 27 -23.58 -6.04 3.18
N SER A 28 -24.28 -6.96 3.84
CA SER A 28 -23.73 -7.84 4.89
C SER A 28 -23.90 -9.33 4.59
N ASP A 29 -24.31 -9.65 3.37
CA ASP A 29 -24.57 -10.98 2.81
C ASP A 29 -23.32 -11.59 2.13
N GLY A 30 -22.12 -11.14 2.52
CA GLY A 30 -20.87 -11.78 2.15
C GLY A 30 -20.79 -13.22 2.68
N PRO A 31 -20.08 -14.14 1.99
CA PRO A 31 -19.18 -13.87 0.88
C PRO A 31 -19.83 -13.78 -0.51
N ASN A 32 -21.12 -14.12 -0.64
CA ASN A 32 -21.77 -14.17 -1.95
C ASN A 32 -22.18 -12.78 -2.45
N PHE A 33 -22.55 -11.88 -1.54
CA PHE A 33 -22.99 -10.52 -1.87
C PHE A 33 -24.13 -10.48 -2.90
N ASP A 34 -25.12 -11.37 -2.75
CA ASP A 34 -26.24 -11.56 -3.68
C ASP A 34 -27.10 -10.29 -3.87
N THR A 35 -27.09 -9.38 -2.91
CA THR A 35 -27.84 -8.10 -2.93
C THR A 35 -27.08 -6.95 -3.58
N VAL A 36 -25.79 -7.12 -3.91
CA VAL A 36 -24.97 -6.08 -4.53
C VAL A 36 -25.27 -5.98 -6.02
N ASN A 37 -25.49 -4.76 -6.51
CA ASN A 37 -25.38 -4.51 -7.95
C ASN A 37 -23.90 -4.55 -8.34
N PHE A 38 -23.46 -5.66 -8.92
CA PHE A 38 -22.07 -5.87 -9.37
C PHE A 38 -21.60 -4.85 -10.40
N SER A 39 -22.49 -4.18 -11.13
CA SER A 39 -22.14 -3.09 -12.06
C SER A 39 -22.09 -1.71 -11.39
N GLY A 40 -22.29 -1.62 -10.08
CA GLY A 40 -22.27 -0.36 -9.33
C GLY A 40 -20.87 0.00 -8.82
N ASP A 41 -20.77 1.20 -8.23
CA ASP A 41 -19.60 1.58 -7.46
C ASP A 41 -19.63 0.88 -6.10
N ILE A 42 -18.54 0.20 -5.73
CA ILE A 42 -18.46 -0.54 -4.47
C ILE A 42 -17.35 0.00 -3.56
N ALA A 43 -17.50 -0.14 -2.25
CA ALA A 43 -16.46 0.15 -1.25
C ALA A 43 -16.20 -1.10 -0.41
N CYS A 44 -14.94 -1.48 -0.23
CA CYS A 44 -14.58 -2.64 0.56
C CYS A 44 -13.27 -2.44 1.32
N PHE A 45 -13.01 -3.29 2.31
CA PHE A 45 -11.74 -3.35 3.01
C PHE A 45 -11.04 -4.67 2.71
N GLY A 46 -9.86 -4.62 2.09
CA GLY A 46 -9.09 -5.81 1.77
C GLY A 46 -9.75 -6.71 0.71
N VAL A 47 -9.02 -7.75 0.32
CA VAL A 47 -9.57 -8.91 -0.39
C VAL A 47 -10.03 -9.93 0.66
N LEU A 48 -11.27 -9.77 1.14
CA LEU A 48 -11.82 -10.55 2.24
C LEU A 48 -13.20 -11.08 1.84
N ARG A 49 -13.47 -12.36 2.09
CA ARG A 49 -14.83 -12.95 2.03
C ARG A 49 -15.61 -12.50 0.77
N GLY A 50 -15.13 -12.80 -0.43
CA GLY A 50 -15.86 -12.51 -1.67
C GLY A 50 -15.64 -11.12 -2.28
N THR A 51 -14.97 -10.19 -1.58
CA THR A 51 -14.80 -8.83 -2.12
C THR A 51 -13.90 -8.78 -3.36
N GLY A 52 -13.01 -9.76 -3.55
CA GLY A 52 -12.16 -9.87 -4.73
C GLY A 52 -12.98 -10.09 -6.00
N GLU A 53 -13.95 -11.00 -5.92
CA GLU A 53 -14.87 -11.37 -6.99
C GLU A 53 -15.83 -10.23 -7.34
N VAL A 54 -16.29 -9.48 -6.33
CA VAL A 54 -17.10 -8.27 -6.55
C VAL A 54 -16.27 -7.16 -7.20
N MET A 55 -15.05 -6.90 -6.72
CA MET A 55 -14.15 -5.90 -7.31
C MET A 55 -13.83 -6.17 -8.78
N ALA A 56 -13.68 -7.43 -9.18
CA ALA A 56 -13.41 -7.81 -10.55
C ALA A 56 -14.57 -7.53 -11.53
N GLN A 57 -15.79 -7.35 -11.01
CA GLN A 57 -17.01 -7.10 -11.79
C GLN A 57 -17.51 -5.65 -11.68
N ALA A 58 -17.06 -4.91 -10.66
CA ALA A 58 -17.46 -3.53 -10.38
C ALA A 58 -17.00 -2.53 -11.45
N ASN A 59 -17.86 -1.54 -11.75
CA ASN A 59 -17.49 -0.40 -12.60
C ASN A 59 -16.39 0.44 -11.95
N ASN A 60 -16.57 0.77 -10.67
CA ASN A 60 -15.51 1.34 -9.83
C ASN A 60 -15.50 0.64 -8.47
N PHE A 61 -14.32 0.54 -7.88
CA PHE A 61 -14.16 0.10 -6.50
C PHE A 61 -13.32 1.08 -5.68
N TYR A 62 -13.74 1.29 -4.44
CA TYR A 62 -13.08 2.10 -3.43
C TYR A 62 -12.49 1.18 -2.38
N TYR A 63 -11.17 1.05 -2.41
CA TYR A 63 -10.46 0.03 -1.66
C TYR A 63 -9.80 0.62 -0.42
N PHE A 64 -10.20 0.11 0.75
CA PHE A 64 -9.52 0.36 2.01
C PHE A 64 -8.55 -0.77 2.36
N ASP A 65 -7.44 -0.40 2.98
CA ASP A 65 -6.56 -1.30 3.72
C ASP A 65 -5.75 -0.44 4.70
N HIS A 66 -4.81 -1.04 5.40
CA HIS A 66 -3.89 -0.36 6.30
C HIS A 66 -3.15 0.79 5.59
N ALA A 67 -2.98 1.90 6.31
CA ALA A 67 -2.29 3.09 5.81
C ALA A 67 -0.87 2.77 5.32
N TYR A 68 -0.41 3.58 4.36
CA TYR A 68 0.98 3.51 3.86
C TYR A 68 1.98 3.88 4.96
N MET A 69 1.68 4.95 5.69
CA MET A 69 2.50 5.46 6.79
C MET A 69 1.63 5.75 8.01
N PHE A 70 2.24 5.72 9.19
CA PHE A 70 1.62 6.09 10.47
C PHE A 70 0.42 5.23 10.94
N GLY A 71 0.05 4.18 10.19
CA GLY A 71 -0.91 3.19 10.62
C GLY A 71 -0.39 2.30 11.76
N ASN A 72 -1.32 1.65 12.47
CA ASN A 72 -0.99 0.68 13.52
C ASN A 72 -1.95 -0.52 13.43
N ARG A 73 -2.07 -1.07 12.20
CA ARG A 73 -3.14 -2.00 11.83
C ARG A 73 -4.52 -1.40 12.13
N HIS A 74 -5.35 -2.09 12.92
CA HIS A 74 -6.63 -1.60 13.40
C HIS A 74 -6.55 -0.83 14.73
N LEU A 75 -5.35 -0.67 15.31
CA LEU A 75 -5.16 0.16 16.50
C LEU A 75 -4.91 1.63 16.11
N PRO A 76 -5.17 2.59 17.01
CA PRO A 76 -4.79 3.97 16.79
C PRO A 76 -3.29 4.13 16.49
N SER A 77 -2.98 5.10 15.63
CA SER A 77 -1.63 5.54 15.35
C SER A 77 -0.91 5.91 16.63
N LYS A 78 0.38 5.54 16.73
CA LYS A 78 1.22 5.89 17.87
C LYS A 78 1.44 7.41 17.97
N ILE A 79 1.39 8.12 16.85
CA ILE A 79 1.60 9.56 16.76
C ILE A 79 0.25 10.30 16.82
N PHE A 80 -0.65 10.00 15.90
CA PHE A 80 -1.90 10.76 15.74
C PHE A 80 -3.04 10.34 16.67
N LYS A 81 -2.85 9.26 17.45
CA LYS A 81 -3.83 8.73 18.41
C LYS A 81 -5.22 8.40 17.80
N GLU A 82 -5.27 8.22 16.49
CA GLU A 82 -6.46 7.79 15.75
C GLU A 82 -6.10 6.73 14.71
N ARG A 83 -7.06 5.91 14.30
CA ARG A 83 -6.85 4.92 13.23
C ARG A 83 -6.75 5.62 11.89
N ILE A 84 -5.82 5.13 11.06
CA ILE A 84 -5.52 5.68 9.74
C ILE A 84 -5.55 4.53 8.74
N TYR A 85 -6.22 4.74 7.62
CA TYR A 85 -6.36 3.75 6.56
C TYR A 85 -6.05 4.37 5.22
N ARG A 86 -5.50 3.59 4.30
CA ARG A 86 -5.38 4.01 2.90
C ARG A 86 -6.71 3.84 2.21
N LEU A 87 -7.00 4.70 1.24
CA LEU A 87 -8.17 4.61 0.38
C LEU A 87 -7.77 4.95 -1.05
N THR A 88 -8.13 4.08 -1.99
CA THR A 88 -7.80 4.20 -3.40
C THR A 88 -9.03 3.91 -4.27
N LYS A 89 -9.10 4.51 -5.47
CA LYS A 89 -10.12 4.21 -6.48
C LYS A 89 -9.51 3.30 -7.55
N ASN A 90 -10.18 2.19 -7.85
CA ASN A 90 -9.87 1.21 -8.90
C ASN A 90 -8.50 0.53 -8.82
N TYR A 91 -7.80 0.66 -7.70
CA TYR A 91 -6.54 -0.01 -7.41
C TYR A 91 -6.45 -0.37 -5.93
N GLN A 92 -5.63 -1.37 -5.57
CA GLN A 92 -5.31 -1.63 -4.16
C GLN A 92 -4.25 -0.66 -3.58
N HIS A 93 -3.49 -0.06 -4.49
CA HIS A 93 -2.42 0.90 -4.24
C HIS A 93 -2.46 2.00 -5.30
N ILE A 94 -2.08 3.23 -4.95
CA ILE A 94 -1.80 4.23 -5.98
C ILE A 94 -0.54 3.81 -6.75
N ARG A 95 -0.48 4.07 -8.05
CA ARG A 95 0.62 3.61 -8.92
C ARG A 95 1.26 4.75 -9.71
N GLU A 96 0.93 5.98 -9.33
CA GLU A 96 1.34 7.22 -9.97
C GLU A 96 1.57 8.28 -8.90
N ILE A 97 2.32 9.33 -9.25
CA ILE A 97 2.47 10.52 -8.41
C ILE A 97 1.27 11.43 -8.67
N ASP A 98 0.46 11.66 -7.64
CA ASP A 98 -0.75 12.49 -7.72
C ASP A 98 -0.36 13.96 -7.96
N ARG A 99 -1.07 14.61 -8.89
CA ARG A 99 -1.06 16.07 -9.00
C ARG A 99 -1.94 16.69 -7.91
N LEU A 100 -1.37 16.88 -6.72
CA LEU A 100 -2.10 17.36 -5.55
C LEU A 100 -2.58 18.81 -5.66
N LYS A 101 -3.82 19.06 -5.23
CA LYS A 101 -4.39 20.40 -5.08
C LYS A 101 -3.89 21.04 -3.77
N ALA A 102 -4.01 22.36 -3.65
CA ALA A 102 -3.59 23.09 -2.44
C ALA A 102 -4.25 22.53 -1.15
N LYS A 103 -5.54 22.20 -1.21
CA LYS A 103 -6.26 21.58 -0.09
C LYS A 103 -5.67 20.23 0.35
N ASP A 104 -5.18 19.42 -0.60
CA ASP A 104 -4.59 18.12 -0.31
C ASP A 104 -3.22 18.31 0.37
N LYS A 105 -2.41 19.25 -0.15
CA LYS A 105 -1.11 19.62 0.45
C LYS A 105 -1.28 20.14 1.88
N GLN A 106 -2.30 20.96 2.13
CA GLN A 106 -2.62 21.44 3.48
C GLN A 106 -3.04 20.29 4.40
N ARG A 107 -3.91 19.38 3.94
CA ARG A 107 -4.40 18.23 4.71
C ARG A 107 -3.27 17.32 5.20
N ILE A 108 -2.27 17.09 4.34
CA ILE A 108 -1.18 16.16 4.64
C ILE A 108 -0.04 16.78 5.45
N GLN A 109 -0.02 18.10 5.64
CA GLN A 109 1.07 18.80 6.34
C GLN A 109 1.33 18.22 7.74
N LYS A 110 0.26 17.84 8.46
CA LYS A 110 0.33 17.16 9.77
C LYS A 110 1.18 15.90 9.78
N TYR A 111 1.34 15.22 8.64
CA TYR A 111 2.16 14.02 8.51
C TYR A 111 3.62 14.34 8.22
N LYS A 112 3.88 15.39 7.45
CA LYS A 112 5.21 15.73 6.92
C LYS A 112 6.20 16.03 8.04
N GLU A 113 5.75 16.64 9.13
CA GLU A 113 6.56 16.94 10.32
C GLU A 113 7.13 15.69 11.02
N HIS A 114 6.60 14.51 10.70
CA HIS A 114 7.01 13.23 11.28
C HIS A 114 7.76 12.33 10.28
N ILE A 115 8.10 12.83 9.09
CA ILE A 115 8.85 12.09 8.08
C ILE A 115 10.29 12.59 8.05
N ASP A 116 11.20 11.63 8.21
CA ASP A 116 12.64 11.85 8.14
C ASP A 116 13.17 11.15 6.88
N LEU A 117 13.02 11.83 5.73
CA LEU A 117 13.44 11.33 4.43
C LEU A 117 14.97 11.39 4.32
N LYS A 118 15.60 10.22 4.26
CA LYS A 118 17.07 10.12 4.22
C LYS A 118 17.61 10.31 2.81
N ASN A 119 18.82 10.87 2.74
CA ASN A 119 19.66 10.83 1.54
C ASN A 119 19.88 9.38 1.10
N TRP A 120 20.11 9.20 -0.20
CA TRP A 120 20.36 7.88 -0.77
C TRP A 120 21.61 7.22 -0.16
N ASN A 121 21.47 5.95 0.21
CA ASN A 121 22.56 5.06 0.57
C ASN A 121 23.04 4.33 -0.69
N VAL A 122 24.25 4.66 -1.15
CA VAL A 122 24.86 4.06 -2.35
C VAL A 122 25.89 2.98 -2.03
N ASN A 123 26.14 2.69 -0.74
CA ASN A 123 27.19 1.80 -0.26
C ASN A 123 26.62 0.54 0.43
N GLY A 124 25.57 -0.05 -0.13
CA GLY A 124 24.95 -1.25 0.44
C GLY A 124 25.70 -2.55 0.15
N ASP A 125 25.68 -3.46 1.12
CA ASP A 125 26.41 -4.73 1.11
C ASP A 125 25.62 -5.87 0.44
N TYR A 126 24.27 -5.85 0.57
CA TYR A 126 23.40 -6.96 0.17
C TYR A 126 22.06 -6.51 -0.42
N VAL A 127 21.42 -7.38 -1.19
CA VAL A 127 20.04 -7.21 -1.65
C VAL A 127 19.10 -7.85 -0.64
N LEU A 128 18.11 -7.10 -0.16
CA LEU A 128 17.10 -7.59 0.79
C LEU A 128 15.80 -7.91 0.06
N VAL A 129 15.38 -9.17 0.05
CA VAL A 129 14.15 -9.64 -0.60
C VAL A 129 13.08 -9.88 0.46
N CYS A 130 11.96 -9.20 0.36
CA CYS A 130 10.81 -9.36 1.25
C CYS A 130 9.73 -10.21 0.55
N ASP A 131 9.50 -11.42 1.04
CA ASP A 131 8.50 -12.33 0.46
C ASP A 131 7.06 -11.80 0.60
N ILE A 132 6.19 -12.24 -0.30
CA ILE A 132 4.75 -12.02 -0.25
C ILE A 132 4.05 -13.07 0.63
N SER A 133 2.95 -12.65 1.25
CA SER A 133 2.12 -13.58 2.02
C SER A 133 1.47 -14.64 1.14
N GLU A 134 1.23 -15.84 1.67
CA GLU A 134 0.49 -16.91 0.97
C GLU A 134 -0.87 -16.47 0.40
N HIS A 135 -1.58 -15.60 1.12
CA HIS A 135 -2.83 -15.03 0.61
C HIS A 135 -2.61 -14.20 -0.68
N ALA A 136 -1.55 -13.38 -0.71
CA ALA A 136 -1.18 -12.59 -1.88
C ALA A 136 -0.67 -13.48 -3.02
N LYS A 137 0.13 -14.52 -2.72
CA LYS A 137 0.55 -15.52 -3.72
C LYS A 137 -0.65 -16.13 -4.44
N LYS A 138 -1.68 -16.53 -3.68
CA LYS A 138 -2.92 -17.08 -4.26
C LYS A 138 -3.70 -16.03 -5.06
N PHE A 139 -3.86 -14.82 -4.52
CA PHE A 139 -4.66 -13.78 -5.17
C PHE A 139 -4.06 -13.29 -6.49
N TYR A 140 -2.74 -13.13 -6.56
CA TYR A 140 -2.03 -12.66 -7.77
C TYR A 140 -1.58 -13.78 -8.70
N ASP A 141 -1.88 -15.05 -8.37
CA ASP A 141 -1.37 -16.22 -9.06
C ASP A 141 0.17 -16.20 -9.21
N ARG A 142 0.82 -16.10 -8.05
CA ARG A 142 2.28 -16.00 -7.89
C ARG A 142 2.80 -16.97 -6.81
N PRO A 143 2.56 -18.28 -6.93
CA PRO A 143 2.95 -19.27 -5.91
C PRO A 143 4.48 -19.34 -5.70
N ASN A 144 5.27 -19.15 -6.76
CA ASN A 144 6.72 -19.33 -6.75
C ASN A 144 7.51 -18.01 -6.74
N TRP A 145 6.85 -16.88 -6.41
CA TRP A 145 7.42 -15.54 -6.58
C TRP A 145 8.80 -15.36 -5.96
N LEU A 146 8.99 -15.85 -4.72
CA LEU A 146 10.26 -15.73 -4.02
C LEU A 146 11.39 -16.47 -4.73
N ASP A 147 11.15 -17.74 -5.10
CA ASP A 147 12.16 -18.57 -5.73
C ASP A 147 12.53 -18.05 -7.12
N GLU A 148 11.54 -17.58 -7.89
CA GLU A 148 11.74 -16.93 -9.19
C GLU A 148 12.54 -15.63 -9.05
N THR A 149 12.18 -14.78 -8.08
CA THR A 149 12.88 -13.51 -7.79
C THR A 149 14.33 -13.74 -7.39
N VAL A 150 14.59 -14.67 -6.47
CA VAL A 150 15.96 -15.00 -6.03
C VAL A 150 16.76 -15.62 -7.17
N LYS A 151 16.16 -16.49 -7.97
CA LYS A 151 16.80 -17.08 -9.15
C LYS A 151 17.17 -16.02 -10.18
N GLU A 152 16.30 -15.03 -10.39
CA GLU A 152 16.57 -13.93 -11.32
C GLU A 152 17.69 -13.03 -10.82
N LEU A 153 17.64 -12.60 -9.55
CA LEU A 153 18.69 -11.77 -8.94
C LEU A 153 20.07 -12.41 -9.05
N LYS A 154 20.19 -13.72 -8.83
CA LYS A 154 21.46 -14.46 -8.94
C LYS A 154 22.11 -14.38 -10.32
N LYS A 155 21.38 -14.02 -11.37
CA LYS A 155 21.95 -13.82 -12.72
C LYS A 155 22.64 -12.46 -12.86
N HIS A 156 22.21 -11.46 -12.08
CA HIS A 156 22.56 -10.06 -12.30
C HIS A 156 23.39 -9.45 -11.17
N THR A 157 23.46 -10.09 -10.00
CA THR A 157 24.28 -9.62 -8.87
C THR A 157 25.13 -10.72 -8.25
N LYS A 158 26.31 -10.32 -7.75
CA LYS A 158 27.15 -11.13 -6.85
C LYS A 158 26.97 -10.77 -5.37
N ARG A 159 26.20 -9.72 -5.06
CA ARG A 159 25.91 -9.34 -3.67
C ARG A 159 25.18 -10.47 -2.95
N GLU A 160 25.34 -10.52 -1.64
CA GLU A 160 24.54 -11.43 -0.82
C GLU A 160 23.05 -11.12 -1.02
N ILE A 161 22.22 -12.15 -1.18
CA ILE A 161 20.76 -12.03 -1.27
C ILE A 161 20.19 -12.53 0.05
N ARG A 162 19.60 -11.63 0.83
CA ARG A 162 18.96 -11.93 2.12
C ARG A 162 17.46 -11.96 1.97
N VAL A 163 16.84 -13.07 2.34
CA VAL A 163 15.38 -13.19 2.37
C VAL A 163 14.86 -12.83 3.76
N ARG A 164 13.95 -11.87 3.84
CA ARG A 164 13.26 -11.48 5.07
C ARG A 164 11.88 -12.12 5.14
N SER A 165 11.67 -12.95 6.17
CA SER A 165 10.36 -13.54 6.46
C SER A 165 9.47 -12.61 7.29
N LYS A 166 8.15 -12.83 7.19
CA LYS A 166 7.17 -12.13 8.02
C LYS A 166 7.37 -12.51 9.48
N GLY A 167 7.58 -11.53 10.35
CA GLY A 167 7.83 -11.75 11.78
C GLY A 167 9.30 -11.95 12.17
N ALA A 168 10.23 -11.65 11.26
CA ALA A 168 11.67 -11.62 11.58
C ALA A 168 11.95 -10.78 12.84
N LYS A 169 12.75 -11.35 13.76
CA LYS A 169 13.12 -10.72 15.05
C LYS A 169 14.01 -9.48 14.84
N THR A 170 14.85 -9.51 13.81
CA THR A 170 15.68 -8.37 13.43
C THR A 170 14.79 -7.22 12.96
N SER A 171 15.04 -6.02 13.47
CA SER A 171 14.29 -4.85 13.06
C SER A 171 14.53 -4.56 11.58
N PHE A 172 13.47 -4.21 10.85
CA PHE A 172 13.61 -3.87 9.43
C PHE A 172 14.55 -2.67 9.24
N LYS A 173 14.43 -1.65 10.11
CA LYS A 173 15.31 -0.47 10.13
C LYS A 173 16.80 -0.81 10.24
N SER A 174 17.18 -1.82 11.03
CA SER A 174 18.60 -2.22 11.13
C SER A 174 19.11 -2.90 9.86
N GLU A 175 18.25 -3.65 9.17
CA GLU A 175 18.63 -4.28 7.90
C GLU A 175 18.73 -3.28 6.76
N LEU A 176 17.97 -2.20 6.77
CA LEU A 176 18.06 -1.17 5.74
C LEU A 176 19.42 -0.44 5.74
N LYS A 177 20.11 -0.36 6.88
CA LYS A 177 21.40 0.36 7.00
C LYS A 177 22.50 -0.15 6.05
N LYS A 178 22.44 -1.44 5.71
CA LYS A 178 23.44 -2.13 4.87
C LYS A 178 22.80 -2.73 3.61
N ALA A 179 21.52 -2.48 3.36
CA ALA A 179 20.87 -2.94 2.13
C ALA A 179 21.29 -2.04 0.96
N HIS A 180 21.68 -2.67 -0.14
CA HIS A 180 21.91 -2.05 -1.46
C HIS A 180 20.58 -1.70 -2.12
N ALA A 181 19.63 -2.63 -2.06
CA ALA A 181 18.27 -2.42 -2.53
C ALA A 181 17.30 -3.34 -1.78
N VAL A 182 16.03 -2.95 -1.75
CA VAL A 182 14.92 -3.78 -1.25
C VAL A 182 14.05 -4.24 -2.41
N VAL A 183 13.93 -5.56 -2.57
CA VAL A 183 13.05 -6.19 -3.55
C VAL A 183 11.78 -6.67 -2.84
N SER A 184 10.63 -6.30 -3.37
CA SER A 184 9.32 -6.71 -2.85
C SER A 184 8.33 -6.85 -3.99
N PHE A 185 7.13 -7.37 -3.73
CA PHE A 185 6.06 -7.37 -4.74
C PHE A 185 5.28 -6.04 -4.66
N GLN A 186 4.20 -5.97 -3.87
CA GLN A 186 3.45 -4.72 -3.59
C GLN A 186 3.55 -4.20 -2.16
N SER A 187 4.36 -4.84 -1.32
CA SER A 187 4.33 -4.63 0.12
C SER A 187 4.76 -3.20 0.50
N THR A 188 4.13 -2.61 1.51
CA THR A 188 4.47 -1.27 2.02
C THR A 188 5.88 -1.17 2.60
N VAL A 189 6.62 -2.28 2.71
CA VAL A 189 8.05 -2.26 3.09
C VAL A 189 8.91 -1.46 2.11
N CYS A 190 8.48 -1.29 0.85
CA CYS A 190 9.18 -0.39 -0.07
C CYS A 190 9.08 1.07 0.39
N VAL A 191 8.00 1.46 1.08
CA VAL A 191 7.83 2.81 1.66
C VAL A 191 8.90 3.08 2.71
N ASP A 192 9.05 2.17 3.65
CA ASP A 192 10.07 2.26 4.70
C ASP A 192 11.50 2.26 4.10
N ALA A 193 11.75 1.47 3.05
CA ALA A 193 13.04 1.43 2.36
C ALA A 193 13.38 2.76 1.68
N LEU A 194 12.45 3.29 0.88
CA LEU A 194 12.62 4.53 0.12
C LEU A 194 12.75 5.75 1.05
N VAL A 195 12.00 5.78 2.16
CA VAL A 195 12.16 6.81 3.22
C VAL A 195 13.54 6.70 3.89
N ALA A 196 14.04 5.49 4.12
CA ALA A 196 15.37 5.26 4.67
C ALA A 196 16.53 5.50 3.69
N GLY A 197 16.24 5.91 2.45
CA GLY A 197 17.26 6.15 1.43
C GLY A 197 17.80 4.88 0.80
N VAL A 198 17.07 3.77 0.86
CA VAL A 198 17.44 2.51 0.19
C VAL A 198 16.58 2.37 -1.09
N PRO A 199 17.20 2.21 -2.27
CA PRO A 199 16.48 1.96 -3.51
C PRO A 199 15.57 0.73 -3.42
N SER A 200 14.49 0.73 -4.19
CA SER A 200 13.54 -0.39 -4.19
C SER A 200 13.27 -0.92 -5.59
N PHE A 201 13.07 -2.24 -5.67
CA PHE A 201 12.49 -2.92 -6.80
C PHE A 201 11.14 -3.51 -6.40
N CYS A 202 10.11 -3.27 -7.20
CA CYS A 202 8.76 -3.74 -6.88
C CYS A 202 7.93 -4.03 -8.13
N ASP A 203 6.86 -4.81 -7.95
CA ASP A 203 5.96 -5.14 -9.05
C ASP A 203 5.15 -3.90 -9.49
N LYS A 204 4.68 -3.89 -10.74
CA LYS A 204 3.85 -2.84 -11.32
C LYS A 204 2.57 -2.54 -10.54
N VAL A 205 2.10 -3.44 -9.68
CA VAL A 205 0.93 -3.21 -8.83
C VAL A 205 1.27 -2.56 -7.48
N SER A 206 2.56 -2.33 -7.20
CA SER A 206 3.06 -1.70 -5.97
C SER A 206 2.82 -0.20 -5.93
N MET A 207 2.75 0.35 -4.71
CA MET A 207 2.77 1.80 -4.53
C MET A 207 4.14 2.43 -4.76
N GLY A 208 5.21 1.62 -4.72
CA GLY A 208 6.58 2.08 -4.92
C GLY A 208 6.95 2.34 -6.39
N ILE A 209 6.19 1.80 -7.34
CA ILE A 209 6.59 1.77 -8.76
C ILE A 209 6.95 3.13 -9.37
N PRO A 210 6.32 4.28 -9.02
CA PRO A 210 6.71 5.57 -9.60
C PRO A 210 8.15 6.00 -9.27
N VAL A 211 8.73 5.44 -8.21
CA VAL A 211 10.05 5.79 -7.67
C VAL A 211 10.90 4.53 -7.44
N SER A 212 10.64 3.48 -8.20
CA SER A 212 11.29 2.16 -8.12
C SER A 212 11.41 1.54 -9.52
N LEU A 213 12.14 0.44 -9.63
CA LEU A 213 12.20 -0.35 -10.85
C LEU A 213 11.48 -1.70 -10.67
N ASP A 214 11.01 -2.29 -11.75
CA ASP A 214 10.50 -3.66 -11.78
C ASP A 214 11.45 -4.63 -12.51
N ASP A 215 12.44 -4.10 -13.24
CA ASP A 215 13.47 -4.87 -13.93
C ASP A 215 14.66 -5.18 -13.02
N LEU A 216 14.73 -6.42 -12.55
CA LEU A 216 15.81 -6.90 -11.67
C LEU A 216 17.18 -7.00 -12.35
N SER A 217 17.27 -6.89 -13.69
CA SER A 217 18.57 -6.83 -14.37
C SER A 217 19.35 -5.56 -14.04
N LEU A 218 18.64 -4.52 -13.61
CA LEU A 218 19.22 -3.23 -13.18
C LEU A 218 19.59 -3.21 -11.69
N ILE A 219 19.59 -4.34 -10.99
CA ILE A 219 19.84 -4.39 -9.53
C ILE A 219 21.18 -3.76 -9.11
N GLU A 220 22.18 -3.78 -9.98
CA GLU A 220 23.51 -3.17 -9.73
C GLU A 220 23.52 -1.65 -9.89
N ASP A 221 22.60 -1.09 -10.68
CA ASP A 221 22.44 0.34 -10.97
C ASP A 221 20.97 0.76 -10.75
N PRO A 222 20.51 0.82 -9.48
CA PRO A 222 19.11 1.05 -9.17
C PRO A 222 18.70 2.51 -9.42
N LEU A 223 17.40 2.76 -9.46
CA LEU A 223 16.87 4.12 -9.61
C LEU A 223 17.03 4.93 -8.31
N TYR A 224 17.53 6.18 -8.45
CA TYR A 224 17.65 7.16 -7.36
C TYR A 224 16.80 8.40 -7.64
N PRO A 225 15.45 8.29 -7.59
CA PRO A 225 14.54 9.35 -8.00
C PRO A 225 14.66 10.63 -7.15
N ALA A 226 14.53 11.78 -7.80
CA ALA A 226 14.48 13.11 -7.15
C ALA A 226 13.09 13.47 -6.61
N ASP A 227 12.04 12.78 -7.06
CA ASP A 227 10.63 13.05 -6.80
C ASP A 227 10.04 12.25 -5.62
N ARG A 228 10.89 11.63 -4.79
CA ARG A 228 10.47 10.90 -3.56
C ARG A 228 9.54 11.70 -2.67
N GLU A 229 9.76 13.00 -2.54
CA GLU A 229 8.88 13.86 -1.74
C GLU A 229 7.48 13.99 -2.33
N GLN A 230 7.36 14.16 -3.65
CA GLN A 230 6.06 14.25 -4.31
C GLN A 230 5.33 12.91 -4.29
N TRP A 231 6.08 11.81 -4.40
CA TRP A 231 5.55 10.46 -4.22
C TRP A 231 5.04 10.23 -2.78
N ILE A 232 5.81 10.60 -1.75
CA ILE A 232 5.36 10.53 -0.35
C ILE A 232 4.11 11.37 -0.16
N ASP A 233 4.08 12.59 -0.67
CA ASP A 233 2.91 13.46 -0.59
C ASP A 233 1.67 12.79 -1.20
N SER A 234 1.83 12.05 -2.30
CA SER A 234 0.77 11.27 -2.94
C SER A 234 0.26 10.12 -2.05
N LEU A 235 1.15 9.39 -1.39
CA LEU A 235 0.77 8.34 -0.43
C LEU A 235 -0.03 8.93 0.73
N LEU A 236 0.45 10.03 1.31
CA LEU A 236 -0.22 10.73 2.41
C LEU A 236 -1.59 11.27 1.98
N ALA A 237 -1.69 11.76 0.74
CA ALA A 237 -2.93 12.27 0.18
C ALA A 237 -3.99 11.17 -0.06
N ASN A 238 -3.59 9.90 -0.06
CA ASN A 238 -4.46 8.73 -0.23
C ASN A 238 -4.53 7.86 1.05
N GLN A 239 -4.24 8.45 2.21
CA GLN A 239 -4.60 7.90 3.52
C GLN A 239 -5.36 8.91 4.36
N PHE A 240 -6.27 8.39 5.18
CA PHE A 240 -7.26 9.17 5.90
C PHE A 240 -7.40 8.66 7.33
N THR A 241 -7.55 9.60 8.27
CA THR A 241 -7.99 9.28 9.62
C THR A 241 -9.46 8.86 9.59
N MET A 242 -9.92 8.13 10.62
CA MET A 242 -11.34 7.82 10.79
C MET A 242 -12.23 9.06 10.86
N THR A 243 -11.74 10.18 11.38
CA THR A 243 -12.41 11.48 11.39
C THR A 243 -12.62 11.99 9.96
N GLU A 244 -11.58 11.94 9.13
CA GLU A 244 -11.65 12.30 7.69
C GLU A 244 -12.57 11.35 6.90
N ILE A 245 -12.66 10.08 7.30
CA ILE A 245 -13.59 9.11 6.71
C ILE A 245 -15.04 9.44 7.09
N LYS A 246 -15.31 9.66 8.37
CA LYS A 246 -16.66 9.93 8.90
C LYS A 246 -17.26 11.24 8.40
N ASN A 247 -16.44 12.28 8.27
CA ASN A 247 -16.92 13.62 7.90
C ASN A 247 -17.00 13.84 6.37
N GLY A 248 -16.70 12.82 5.55
CA GLY A 248 -16.79 12.88 4.09
C GLY A 248 -15.56 13.43 3.38
N THR A 249 -14.50 13.85 4.09
CA THR A 249 -13.24 14.32 3.48
C THR A 249 -12.64 13.25 2.56
N ALA A 250 -12.65 11.98 3.00
CA ALA A 250 -12.16 10.86 2.21
C ALA A 250 -12.95 10.70 0.91
N TRP A 251 -14.29 10.72 0.99
CA TRP A 251 -15.17 10.61 -0.18
C TRP A 251 -14.97 11.75 -1.18
N GLU A 252 -14.82 12.98 -0.69
CA GLU A 252 -14.59 14.14 -1.54
C GLU A 252 -13.28 14.05 -2.35
N LYS A 253 -12.24 13.40 -1.80
CA LYS A 253 -10.95 13.21 -2.50
C LYS A 253 -11.05 12.16 -3.61
N VAL A 254 -11.82 11.10 -3.42
CA VAL A 254 -11.80 9.93 -4.33
C VAL A 254 -12.97 9.85 -5.30
N LYS A 255 -14.06 10.61 -5.09
CA LYS A 255 -15.22 10.58 -5.98
C LYS A 255 -14.86 10.96 -7.42
#